data_AF-A0A3B9NAV6-F1
#
_entry.id   AF-A0A3B9NAV6-F1
#
_cell.length_a   1.000
_cell.length_b   1.000
_cell.length_c   1.000
_cell.angle_alpha   90.00
_cell.angle_beta   90.00
_cell.angle_gamma   90.00
#
_symmetry.space_group_name_H-M   'P 1'
#
loop_
_entity.id
_entity.type
_entity.pdbx_description
1 polymer ?
#
loop_
_entity_poly.entity_id
_entity_poly.type
_entity_poly.pdbx_seq_one_letter_code
_entity_poly.pdbx_strand_id
1 'polypeptide(L)'
;MSTLSFDTYTREIERYTPFCMELSEELFYQQSETVLKVIQQSTSINDRWRLAFENIESLLEAAKFTLIEKRDFCLQMNTLYQQEFDNNKNLWIHLNNKFKEKKDWFEKPLDNPEESKKKLNALQYSIFNTLRSHTDQDEFKSARTSLLSSYIHMFINRLFMSDQRLHELAVYHFMVGYYKMQIGKQKKRITYEPDKLYKSHLREELITIL
;
A
#
# COMPACT_ATOMS: atom_id res chain seq x y z
N MET A 1 6.36 36.73 9.29
CA MET A 1 4.99 36.65 9.81
C MET A 1 4.20 35.77 8.86
N SER A 2 3.66 34.65 9.33
CA SER A 2 2.73 33.83 8.56
C SER A 2 1.35 34.50 8.59
N THR A 3 0.84 34.88 7.42
CA THR A 3 -0.52 35.40 7.25
C THR A 3 -1.52 34.25 7.22
N LEU A 4 -2.52 34.27 8.11
CA LEU A 4 -3.66 33.35 8.05
C LEU A 4 -4.64 33.85 6.99
N SER A 5 -5.02 32.98 6.04
CA SER A 5 -6.03 33.26 5.02
C SER A 5 -7.20 32.29 5.19
N PHE A 6 -8.41 32.78 4.95
CA PHE A 6 -9.62 31.95 4.84
C PHE A 6 -9.93 31.75 3.36
N ASP A 7 -10.25 30.52 2.99
CA ASP A 7 -10.63 30.16 1.62
C ASP A 7 -11.82 29.19 1.66
N THR A 8 -12.49 29.02 0.53
CA THR A 8 -13.63 28.12 0.39
C THR A 8 -13.13 26.72 0.07
N TYR A 9 -13.45 25.77 0.94
CA TYR A 9 -13.19 24.36 0.66
C TYR A 9 -14.08 23.89 -0.50
N THR A 10 -13.45 23.54 -1.63
CA THR A 10 -14.12 22.92 -2.78
C THR A 10 -13.84 21.42 -2.77
N ARG A 11 -14.89 20.61 -2.66
CA ARG A 11 -14.76 19.15 -2.67
C ARG A 11 -14.36 18.64 -4.05
N GLU A 12 -13.37 17.74 -4.11
CA GLU A 12 -12.95 17.04 -5.34
C GLU A 12 -13.86 15.82 -5.61
N ILE A 13 -15.16 16.05 -5.81
CA ILE A 13 -16.18 14.99 -5.95
C ILE A 13 -15.85 14.05 -7.11
N GLU A 14 -15.33 14.59 -8.22
CA GLU A 14 -14.96 13.82 -9.41
C GLU A 14 -13.81 12.85 -9.13
N ARG A 15 -12.90 13.24 -8.22
CA ARG A 15 -11.75 12.41 -7.85
C ARG A 15 -12.12 11.31 -6.88
N TYR A 16 -12.98 11.59 -5.91
CA TYR A 16 -13.34 10.66 -4.83
C TYR A 16 -14.69 9.96 -5.02
N THR A 17 -15.38 10.24 -6.12
CA THR A 17 -16.75 9.81 -6.45
C THR A 17 -17.80 10.37 -5.49
N PRO A 18 -19.02 10.69 -5.96
CA PRO A 18 -20.10 11.13 -5.09
C PRO A 18 -20.44 10.13 -3.97
N PHE A 19 -20.36 8.83 -4.28
CA PHE A 19 -20.76 7.75 -3.36
C PHE A 19 -19.78 7.56 -2.20
N CYS A 20 -18.50 7.89 -2.40
CA CYS A 20 -17.46 7.69 -1.39
C CYS A 20 -16.96 8.98 -0.76
N MET A 21 -17.45 10.16 -1.16
CA MET A 21 -16.88 11.44 -0.72
C MET A 21 -16.87 11.59 0.81
N GLU A 22 -17.99 11.34 1.49
CA GLU A 22 -18.07 11.48 2.96
C GLU A 22 -17.15 10.48 3.67
N LEU A 23 -17.09 9.23 3.18
CA LEU A 23 -16.16 8.23 3.68
C LEU A 23 -14.70 8.63 3.43
N SER A 24 -14.43 9.34 2.33
CA SER A 24 -13.09 9.86 2.01
C SER A 24 -12.69 10.97 2.96
N GLU A 25 -13.60 11.87 3.31
CA GLU A 25 -13.36 12.92 4.31
C GLU A 25 -13.06 12.32 5.69
N GLU A 26 -13.84 11.32 6.12
CA GLU A 26 -13.56 10.59 7.36
C GLU A 26 -12.20 9.86 7.28
N LEU A 27 -11.85 9.30 6.11
CA LEU A 27 -10.56 8.63 5.93
C LEU A 27 -9.41 9.63 6.07
N PHE A 28 -9.54 10.81 5.48
CA PHE A 28 -8.56 11.88 5.59
C PHE A 28 -8.41 12.38 7.02
N TYR A 29 -9.50 12.48 7.75
CA TYR A 29 -9.47 12.83 9.17
C TYR A 29 -8.70 11.78 9.99
N GLN A 30 -9.09 10.50 9.89
CA GLN A 30 -8.43 9.40 10.62
C GLN A 30 -6.95 9.24 10.25
N GLN A 31 -6.61 9.40 8.97
CA GLN A 31 -5.23 9.38 8.50
C GLN A 31 -4.43 10.56 9.06
N SER A 32 -5.00 11.77 9.09
CA SER A 32 -4.33 12.95 9.65
C SER A 32 -4.03 12.76 11.14
N GLU A 33 -5.00 12.25 11.91
CA GLU A 33 -4.79 11.92 13.33
C GLU A 33 -3.69 10.87 13.53
N THR A 34 -3.66 9.84 12.68
CA THR A 34 -2.63 8.79 12.75
C THR A 34 -1.25 9.36 12.45
N VAL A 35 -1.13 10.18 11.40
CA VAL A 35 0.14 10.83 11.03
C VAL A 35 0.61 11.78 12.12
N LEU A 36 -0.28 12.59 12.70
CA LEU A 36 0.04 13.49 13.81
C LEU A 36 0.60 12.73 15.02
N LYS A 37 -0.05 11.63 15.41
CA LYS A 37 0.43 10.77 16.51
C LYS A 37 1.83 10.25 16.24
N VAL A 38 2.09 9.72 15.03
CA VAL A 38 3.43 9.21 14.67
C VAL A 38 4.47 10.33 14.68
N ILE A 39 4.15 11.52 14.16
CA ILE A 39 5.07 12.67 14.18
C ILE A 39 5.37 13.14 15.61
N GLN A 40 4.39 13.11 16.51
CA GLN A 40 4.55 13.52 17.91
C GLN A 40 5.30 12.49 18.76
N GLN A 41 5.05 11.20 18.53
CA GLN A 41 5.61 10.11 19.33
C GLN A 41 6.99 9.66 18.83
N SER A 42 7.34 9.94 17.57
CA SER A 42 8.63 9.58 16.99
C SER A 42 9.18 10.64 16.05
N THR A 43 10.42 11.05 16.31
CA THR A 43 11.19 11.90 15.38
C THR A 43 11.86 11.09 14.27
N SER A 44 11.75 9.75 14.30
CA SER A 44 12.38 8.88 13.33
C SER A 44 11.65 8.91 11.99
N ILE A 45 12.35 9.34 10.95
CA ILE A 45 11.85 9.26 9.57
C ILE A 45 11.46 7.83 9.17
N ASN A 46 12.10 6.81 9.77
CA ASN A 46 11.82 5.40 9.48
C ASN A 46 10.40 4.99 9.88
N ASP A 47 9.83 5.61 10.91
CA ASP A 47 8.47 5.27 11.37
C ASP A 47 7.44 5.80 10.38
N ARG A 48 7.73 6.94 9.75
CA ARG A 48 6.93 7.45 8.64
C ARG A 48 6.93 6.45 7.48
N TRP A 49 8.08 5.93 7.08
CA TRP A 49 8.15 4.91 6.02
C TRP A 49 7.39 3.63 6.36
N ARG A 50 7.51 3.13 7.60
CA ARG A 50 6.72 1.98 8.06
C ARG A 50 5.22 2.24 7.98
N LEU A 51 4.78 3.40 8.45
CA LEU A 51 3.39 3.83 8.37
C LEU A 51 2.90 3.92 6.91
N ALA A 52 3.72 4.43 6.00
CA ALA A 52 3.40 4.48 4.58
C ALA A 52 3.12 3.08 4.03
N PHE A 53 4.00 2.11 4.31
CA PHE A 53 3.83 0.75 3.83
C PHE A 53 2.60 0.06 4.44
N GLU A 54 2.36 0.24 5.73
CA GLU A 54 1.17 -0.30 6.40
C GLU A 54 -0.13 0.25 5.80
N ASN A 55 -0.23 1.57 5.62
CA ASN A 55 -1.44 2.18 5.07
C ASN A 55 -1.68 1.77 3.60
N ILE A 56 -0.61 1.63 2.80
CA ILE A 56 -0.75 1.17 1.42
C ILE A 56 -1.17 -0.30 1.38
N GLU A 57 -0.57 -1.16 2.22
CA GLU A 57 -0.96 -2.57 2.31
C GLU A 57 -2.42 -2.69 2.73
N SER A 58 -2.87 -1.95 3.75
CA SER A 58 -4.25 -1.98 4.23
C SER A 58 -5.25 -1.49 3.18
N LEU A 59 -4.92 -0.42 2.44
CA LEU A 59 -5.73 0.07 1.32
C LEU A 59 -5.83 -0.98 0.19
N LEU A 60 -4.73 -1.63 -0.16
CA LEU A 60 -4.69 -2.69 -1.18
C LEU A 60 -5.50 -3.92 -0.76
N GLU A 61 -5.45 -4.29 0.52
CA GLU A 61 -6.28 -5.36 1.10
C GLU A 61 -7.77 -5.00 1.10
N ALA A 62 -8.11 -3.77 1.49
CA ALA A 62 -9.48 -3.27 1.47
C ALA A 62 -10.07 -3.22 0.06
N ALA A 63 -9.24 -2.86 -0.93
CA ALA A 63 -9.57 -2.89 -2.36
C ALA A 63 -9.63 -4.32 -2.95
N LYS A 64 -9.34 -5.35 -2.14
CA LYS A 64 -9.34 -6.77 -2.50
C LYS A 64 -8.40 -7.10 -3.68
N PHE A 65 -7.23 -6.46 -3.73
CA PHE A 65 -6.20 -6.79 -4.71
C PHE A 65 -5.53 -8.11 -4.34
N THR A 66 -5.43 -9.03 -5.30
CA THR A 66 -4.57 -10.21 -5.19
C THR A 66 -3.10 -9.80 -5.14
N LEU A 67 -2.21 -10.69 -4.68
CA LEU A 67 -0.77 -10.40 -4.62
C LEU A 67 -0.19 -9.98 -5.98
N ILE A 68 -0.71 -10.54 -7.08
CA ILE A 68 -0.33 -10.18 -8.45
C ILE A 68 -0.83 -8.78 -8.81
N GLU A 69 -2.10 -8.48 -8.56
CA GLU A 69 -2.64 -7.14 -8.80
C GLU A 69 -1.94 -6.07 -7.95
N LYS A 70 -1.60 -6.36 -6.67
CA LYS A 70 -0.84 -5.44 -5.80
C LYS A 70 0.50 -5.06 -6.46
N ARG A 71 1.23 -6.07 -6.94
CA ARG A 71 2.52 -5.91 -7.63
C ARG A 71 2.38 -5.13 -8.95
N ASP A 72 1.35 -5.42 -9.73
CA ASP A 72 1.11 -4.77 -11.02
C ASP A 72 0.67 -3.30 -10.84
N PHE A 73 -0.19 -3.02 -9.87
CA PHE A 73 -0.58 -1.65 -9.51
C PHE A 73 0.63 -0.81 -9.07
N CYS A 74 1.43 -1.31 -8.13
CA CYS A 74 2.62 -0.58 -7.68
C CYS A 74 3.64 -0.40 -8.82
N LEU A 75 3.75 -1.35 -9.75
CA LEU A 75 4.63 -1.24 -10.91
C LEU A 75 4.14 -0.18 -11.90
N GLN A 76 2.83 -0.12 -12.15
CA GLN A 76 2.21 0.90 -12.98
C GLN A 76 2.46 2.29 -12.38
N MET A 77 2.17 2.48 -11.10
CA MET A 77 2.40 3.76 -10.42
C MET A 77 3.88 4.11 -10.41
N ASN A 78 4.77 3.17 -10.05
CA ASN A 78 6.20 3.39 -10.08
C ASN A 78 6.65 3.90 -11.46
N THR A 79 6.25 3.23 -12.54
CA THR A 79 6.55 3.61 -13.94
C THR A 79 6.11 5.04 -14.26
N LEU A 80 4.90 5.43 -13.86
CA LEU A 80 4.39 6.80 -14.07
C LEU A 80 5.29 7.83 -13.39
N TYR A 81 5.62 7.61 -12.11
CA TYR A 81 6.52 8.52 -11.38
C TYR A 81 7.96 8.48 -11.92
N GLN A 82 8.44 7.36 -12.47
CA GLN A 82 9.78 7.29 -13.06
C GLN A 82 9.97 8.29 -14.21
N GLN A 83 8.91 8.51 -15.00
CA GLN A 83 8.91 9.42 -16.13
C GLN A 83 9.12 10.88 -15.67
N GLU A 84 8.68 11.25 -14.47
CA GLU A 84 8.89 12.58 -13.88
C GLU A 84 10.36 12.84 -13.47
N PHE A 85 11.17 11.79 -13.34
CA PHE A 85 12.58 11.86 -12.95
C PHE A 85 13.52 11.39 -14.07
N ASP A 86 13.12 11.59 -15.33
CA ASP A 86 13.89 11.29 -16.54
C ASP A 86 14.45 9.85 -16.61
N ASN A 87 13.79 8.89 -15.95
CA ASN A 87 14.27 7.52 -15.82
C ASN A 87 15.74 7.44 -15.33
N ASN A 88 16.15 8.33 -14.42
CA ASN A 88 17.52 8.44 -13.94
C ASN A 88 18.07 7.12 -13.35
N LYS A 89 19.01 6.49 -14.08
CA LYS A 89 19.63 5.20 -13.69
C LYS A 89 20.29 5.22 -12.32
N ASN A 90 20.91 6.34 -11.92
CA ASN A 90 21.57 6.45 -10.62
C ASN A 90 20.54 6.46 -9.48
N LEU A 91 19.39 7.13 -9.69
CA LEU A 91 18.28 7.09 -8.74
C LEU A 91 17.77 5.65 -8.55
N TRP A 92 17.64 4.86 -9.62
CA TRP A 92 17.21 3.46 -9.52
C TRP A 92 18.18 2.58 -8.75
N ILE A 93 19.48 2.72 -9.00
CA ILE A 93 20.51 2.00 -8.25
C ILE A 93 20.41 2.37 -6.76
N HIS A 94 20.25 3.66 -6.46
CA HIS A 94 20.09 4.14 -5.10
C HIS A 94 18.84 3.55 -4.41
N LEU A 95 17.68 3.62 -5.06
CA LEU A 95 16.43 3.07 -4.53
C LEU A 95 16.50 1.55 -4.33
N ASN A 96 17.13 0.82 -5.25
CA ASN A 96 17.34 -0.63 -5.11
C ASN A 96 18.21 -0.99 -3.91
N ASN A 97 19.29 -0.23 -3.67
CA ASN A 97 20.15 -0.43 -2.51
C ASN A 97 19.39 -0.10 -1.21
N LYS A 98 18.64 1.01 -1.19
CA LYS A 98 17.81 1.37 -0.04
C LYS A 98 16.72 0.35 0.25
N PHE A 99 16.07 -0.19 -0.77
CA PHE A 99 15.11 -1.29 -0.56
C PHE A 99 15.78 -2.50 0.11
N LYS A 100 16.97 -2.93 -0.34
CA LYS A 100 17.69 -4.05 0.28
C LYS A 100 18.03 -3.79 1.75
N GLU A 101 18.44 -2.57 2.08
CA GLU A 101 18.72 -2.13 3.46
C GLU A 101 17.47 -2.12 4.34
N LYS A 102 16.31 -1.79 3.76
CA LYS A 102 15.08 -1.48 4.51
C LYS A 102 13.96 -2.50 4.35
N LYS A 103 14.18 -3.61 3.65
CA LYS A 103 13.16 -4.65 3.41
C LYS A 103 12.53 -5.21 4.70
N ASP A 104 13.23 -5.18 5.82
CA ASP A 104 12.73 -5.68 7.11
C ASP A 104 11.66 -4.76 7.71
N TRP A 105 11.50 -3.52 7.20
CA TRP A 105 10.42 -2.62 7.62
C TRP A 105 9.04 -3.17 7.30
N PHE A 106 8.92 -3.97 6.24
CA PHE A 106 7.67 -4.64 5.89
C PHE A 106 7.28 -5.75 6.87
N GLU A 107 8.23 -6.26 7.66
CA GLU A 107 8.02 -7.33 8.64
C GLU A 107 7.93 -6.79 10.08
N LYS A 108 8.09 -5.46 10.28
CA LYS A 108 8.13 -4.80 11.59
C LYS A 108 7.12 -3.66 11.66
N PRO A 109 5.81 -3.96 11.81
CA PRO A 109 4.80 -2.94 11.88
C PRO A 109 4.99 -2.03 13.11
N LEU A 110 4.45 -0.82 13.04
CA LEU A 110 4.35 0.11 14.14
C LEU A 110 3.39 -0.41 15.21
N ASP A 111 3.73 -0.13 16.46
CA ASP A 111 2.88 -0.42 17.61
C ASP A 111 1.79 0.66 17.70
N ASN A 112 0.80 0.57 16.81
CA ASN A 112 -0.36 1.46 16.79
C ASN A 112 -1.46 0.88 17.70
N PRO A 113 -2.25 1.74 18.39
CA PRO A 113 -3.41 1.26 19.14
C PRO A 113 -4.33 0.43 18.25
N GLU A 114 -4.58 -0.82 18.65
CA GLU A 114 -5.33 -1.80 17.88
C GLU A 114 -6.71 -1.27 17.44
N GLU A 115 -7.36 -0.48 18.30
CA GLU A 115 -8.65 0.16 18.01
C GLU A 115 -8.56 1.19 16.87
N SER A 116 -7.51 2.04 16.85
CA SER A 116 -7.31 3.02 15.78
C SER A 116 -7.08 2.33 14.44
N LYS A 117 -6.29 1.25 14.44
CA LYS A 117 -6.03 0.43 13.25
C LYS A 117 -7.31 -0.25 12.75
N LYS A 118 -8.12 -0.84 13.65
CA LYS A 118 -9.41 -1.44 13.30
C LYS A 118 -10.37 -0.44 12.69
N LYS A 119 -10.50 0.76 13.27
CA LYS A 119 -11.37 1.82 12.76
C LYS A 119 -10.95 2.24 11.35
N LEU A 120 -9.65 2.48 11.14
CA LEU A 120 -9.11 2.86 9.83
C LEU A 120 -9.36 1.77 8.77
N ASN A 121 -9.08 0.50 9.11
CA ASN A 121 -9.31 -0.62 8.21
C ASN A 121 -10.80 -0.77 7.85
N ALA A 122 -11.70 -0.72 8.86
CA ALA A 122 -13.14 -0.83 8.63
C ALA A 122 -13.66 0.26 7.68
N LEU A 123 -13.13 1.48 7.80
CA LEU A 123 -13.46 2.59 6.91
C LEU A 123 -12.96 2.36 5.48
N GLN A 124 -11.72 1.91 5.32
CA GLN A 124 -11.17 1.56 4.00
C GLN A 124 -12.00 0.47 3.32
N TYR A 125 -12.39 -0.58 4.05
CA TYR A 125 -13.30 -1.61 3.52
C TYR A 125 -14.67 -1.03 3.14
N SER A 126 -15.21 -0.12 3.96
CA SER A 126 -16.50 0.53 3.70
C SER A 126 -16.47 1.34 2.41
N ILE A 127 -15.37 2.06 2.13
CA ILE A 127 -15.17 2.80 0.87
C ILE A 127 -15.23 1.85 -0.33
N PHE A 128 -14.41 0.79 -0.35
CA PHE A 128 -14.35 -0.09 -1.51
C PHE A 128 -15.60 -0.97 -1.67
N ASN A 129 -16.29 -1.30 -0.58
CA ASN A 129 -17.59 -1.98 -0.65
C ASN A 129 -18.68 -1.03 -1.18
N THR A 130 -18.69 0.23 -0.76
CA THR A 130 -19.62 1.26 -1.26
C THR A 130 -19.39 1.53 -2.73
N LEU A 131 -18.12 1.65 -3.17
CA LEU A 131 -17.79 1.75 -4.58
C LEU A 131 -18.35 0.55 -5.34
N ARG A 132 -18.08 -0.68 -4.87
CA ARG A 132 -18.53 -1.91 -5.52
C ARG A 132 -20.04 -2.02 -5.66
N SER A 133 -20.82 -1.47 -4.72
CA SER A 133 -22.28 -1.53 -4.78
C SER A 133 -22.91 -0.51 -5.74
N HIS A 134 -22.15 0.52 -6.15
CA HIS A 134 -22.65 1.61 -6.99
C HIS A 134 -22.11 1.59 -8.42
N THR A 135 -21.16 0.71 -8.73
CA THR A 135 -20.51 0.64 -10.05
C THR A 135 -20.65 -0.75 -10.66
N ASP A 136 -20.72 -0.85 -11.99
CA ASP A 136 -20.57 -2.13 -12.67
C ASP A 136 -19.13 -2.67 -12.56
N GLN A 137 -18.86 -3.85 -13.14
CA GLN A 137 -17.56 -4.50 -13.00
C GLN A 137 -16.40 -3.74 -13.66
N ASP A 138 -16.62 -3.11 -14.80
CA ASP A 138 -15.58 -2.39 -15.55
C ASP A 138 -15.34 -1.01 -14.94
N GLU A 139 -16.42 -0.31 -14.58
CA GLU A 139 -16.38 0.95 -13.85
C GLU A 139 -15.70 0.76 -12.49
N PHE A 140 -16.06 -0.30 -11.75
CA PHE A 140 -15.42 -0.64 -10.47
C PHE A 140 -13.92 -0.76 -10.62
N LYS A 141 -13.44 -1.49 -11.64
CA LYS A 141 -12.00 -1.75 -11.82
C LYS A 141 -11.21 -0.46 -12.04
N SER A 142 -11.75 0.44 -12.86
CA SER A 142 -11.15 1.74 -13.14
C SER A 142 -11.19 2.66 -11.91
N ALA A 143 -12.38 2.88 -11.34
CA ALA A 143 -12.59 3.75 -10.19
C ALA A 143 -11.82 3.27 -8.96
N ARG A 144 -11.76 1.95 -8.72
CA ARG A 144 -10.98 1.34 -7.63
C ARG A 144 -9.50 1.71 -7.74
N THR A 145 -8.93 1.64 -8.94
CA THR A 145 -7.52 1.97 -9.18
C THR A 145 -7.26 3.46 -8.99
N SER A 146 -8.17 4.31 -9.48
CA SER A 146 -8.09 5.76 -9.35
C SER A 146 -8.18 6.23 -7.89
N LEU A 147 -9.15 5.71 -7.14
CA LEU A 147 -9.31 6.00 -5.71
C LEU A 147 -8.10 5.55 -4.91
N LEU A 148 -7.61 4.34 -5.17
CA LEU A 148 -6.43 3.81 -4.49
C LEU A 148 -5.21 4.71 -4.68
N SER A 149 -4.91 5.11 -5.92
CA SER A 149 -3.82 6.04 -6.21
C SER A 149 -4.02 7.39 -5.49
N SER A 150 -5.24 7.93 -5.51
CA SER A 150 -5.57 9.20 -4.85
C SER A 150 -5.41 9.14 -3.33
N TYR A 151 -5.86 8.07 -2.67
CA TYR A 151 -5.70 7.91 -1.23
C TYR A 151 -4.24 7.73 -0.82
N ILE A 152 -3.46 6.99 -1.60
CA ILE A 152 -2.02 6.82 -1.34
C ILE A 152 -1.31 8.17 -1.50
N HIS A 153 -1.61 8.91 -2.55
CA HIS A 153 -1.05 10.24 -2.80
C HIS A 153 -1.32 11.19 -1.63
N MET A 154 -2.59 11.29 -1.23
CA MET A 154 -2.99 12.17 -0.14
C MET A 154 -2.42 11.71 1.21
N PHE A 155 -2.17 10.43 1.41
CA PHE A 155 -1.50 9.93 2.60
C PHE A 155 -0.02 10.34 2.63
N ILE A 156 0.70 10.14 1.51
CA ILE A 156 2.12 10.51 1.38
C ILE A 156 2.31 12.02 1.54
N ASN A 157 1.41 12.84 0.99
CA ASN A 157 1.44 14.30 1.13
C ASN A 157 1.34 14.76 2.59
N ARG A 158 0.53 14.07 3.41
CA ARG A 158 0.41 14.39 4.85
C ARG A 158 1.62 13.94 5.64
N LEU A 159 2.25 12.84 5.21
CA LEU A 159 3.28 12.14 5.96
C LEU A 159 4.68 12.75 5.81
N PHE A 160 5.03 13.22 4.61
CA PHE A 160 6.35 13.78 4.29
C PHE A 160 6.28 15.28 4.03
N MET A 161 7.21 16.03 4.63
CA MET A 161 7.19 17.50 4.59
C MET A 161 7.61 18.08 3.23
N SER A 162 8.50 17.41 2.51
CA SER A 162 9.03 17.83 1.21
C SER A 162 9.17 16.67 0.25
N ASP A 163 9.41 16.99 -1.02
CA ASP A 163 9.75 16.02 -2.06
C ASP A 163 8.70 14.91 -2.19
N GLN A 164 7.41 15.25 -2.08
CA GLN A 164 6.31 14.29 -2.03
C GLN A 164 6.37 13.34 -3.24
N ARG A 165 6.57 13.87 -4.46
CA ARG A 165 6.69 13.07 -5.68
C ARG A 165 7.84 12.06 -5.64
N LEU A 166 8.98 12.43 -5.04
CA LEU A 166 10.11 11.52 -4.86
C LEU A 166 9.79 10.44 -3.81
N HIS A 167 9.09 10.80 -2.74
CA HIS A 167 8.60 9.84 -1.75
C HIS A 167 7.58 8.88 -2.35
N GLU A 168 6.63 9.35 -3.16
CA GLU A 168 5.69 8.50 -3.90
C GLU A 168 6.43 7.49 -4.77
N LEU A 169 7.38 7.97 -5.57
CA LEU A 169 8.23 7.12 -6.40
C LEU A 169 8.93 6.03 -5.58
N ALA A 170 9.61 6.44 -4.51
CA ALA A 170 10.39 5.55 -3.66
C ALA A 170 9.52 4.53 -2.92
N VAL A 171 8.36 4.95 -2.40
CA VAL A 171 7.40 4.06 -1.75
C VAL A 171 6.91 3.01 -2.74
N TYR A 172 6.43 3.41 -3.93
CA TYR A 172 6.00 2.45 -4.95
C TYR A 172 7.15 1.53 -5.39
N HIS A 173 8.38 2.05 -5.51
CA HIS A 173 9.56 1.25 -5.83
C HIS A 173 9.77 0.13 -4.80
N PHE A 174 9.65 0.45 -3.52
CA PHE A 174 9.86 -0.51 -2.44
C PHE A 174 8.71 -1.52 -2.37
N MET A 175 7.46 -1.09 -2.56
CA MET A 175 6.30 -1.98 -2.64
C MET A 175 6.45 -3.00 -3.79
N VAL A 176 6.93 -2.57 -4.97
CA VAL A 176 7.23 -3.49 -6.08
C VAL A 176 8.27 -4.53 -5.68
N GLY A 177 9.37 -4.11 -5.06
CA GLY A 177 10.42 -5.00 -4.56
C GLY A 177 9.88 -6.01 -3.54
N TYR A 178 9.06 -5.53 -2.61
CA TYR A 178 8.42 -6.33 -1.57
C TYR A 178 7.50 -7.40 -2.16
N TYR A 179 6.59 -7.04 -3.06
CA TYR A 179 5.68 -8.04 -3.66
C TYR A 179 6.41 -9.02 -4.57
N LYS A 180 7.45 -8.58 -5.31
CA LYS A 180 8.31 -9.52 -6.06
C LYS A 180 8.95 -10.57 -5.13
N MET A 181 9.42 -10.14 -3.96
CA MET A 181 9.95 -11.06 -2.94
C MET A 181 8.87 -12.02 -2.43
N GLN A 182 7.67 -11.53 -2.11
CA GLN A 182 6.56 -12.37 -1.62
C GLN A 182 6.10 -13.41 -2.65
N ILE A 183 5.98 -13.01 -3.93
CA ILE A 183 5.67 -13.93 -5.04
C ILE A 183 6.76 -15.00 -5.17
N GLY A 184 8.03 -14.62 -5.06
CA GLY A 184 9.15 -15.55 -5.08
C GLY A 184 9.11 -16.56 -3.92
N LYS A 185 8.77 -16.11 -2.71
CA LYS A 185 8.57 -16.96 -1.52
C LYS A 185 7.41 -17.95 -1.75
N GLN A 186 6.27 -17.49 -2.27
CA GLN A 186 5.10 -18.35 -2.55
C GLN A 186 5.41 -19.41 -3.62
N LYS A 187 6.06 -19.05 -4.72
CA LYS A 187 6.46 -20.01 -5.76
C LYS A 187 7.37 -21.11 -5.21
N LYS A 188 8.39 -20.76 -4.43
CA LYS A 188 9.27 -21.75 -3.78
C LYS A 188 8.46 -22.67 -2.88
N ARG A 189 7.59 -22.14 -2.02
CA ARG A 189 6.74 -22.94 -1.14
C ARG A 189 5.88 -23.95 -1.92
N ILE A 190 5.23 -23.49 -3.00
CA ILE A 190 4.43 -24.33 -3.90
C ILE A 190 5.29 -25.35 -4.65
N THR A 191 6.58 -25.13 -4.89
CA THR A 191 7.45 -26.16 -5.49
C THR A 191 7.95 -27.18 -4.46
N TYR A 192 8.14 -26.78 -3.20
CA TYR A 192 8.65 -27.66 -2.13
C TYR A 192 7.56 -28.49 -1.40
N GLU A 193 6.32 -27.99 -1.27
CA GLU A 193 5.21 -28.73 -0.63
C GLU A 193 4.72 -29.97 -1.43
N PRO A 194 4.54 -29.95 -2.77
CA PRO A 194 4.16 -31.13 -3.54
C PRO A 194 5.24 -32.20 -3.51
N ASP A 195 6.52 -31.82 -3.50
CA ASP A 195 7.64 -32.75 -3.48
C ASP A 195 7.80 -33.45 -2.11
N LYS A 196 7.35 -32.81 -1.02
CA LYS A 196 7.25 -33.43 0.30
C LYS A 196 6.06 -34.38 0.43
N LEU A 197 4.88 -33.98 -0.08
CA LEU A 197 3.67 -34.81 -0.05
C LEU A 197 3.83 -36.08 -0.91
N TYR A 198 4.48 -35.94 -2.08
CA TYR A 198 4.80 -37.06 -2.96
C TYR A 198 5.82 -38.02 -2.32
N LYS A 199 6.84 -37.50 -1.63
CA LYS A 199 7.84 -38.32 -0.91
C LYS A 199 7.30 -38.95 0.38
N SER A 200 6.28 -38.38 1.02
CA SER A 200 5.61 -39.01 2.16
C SER A 200 4.69 -40.15 1.72
N HIS A 201 3.89 -39.97 0.65
CA HIS A 201 3.06 -41.05 0.11
C HIS A 201 3.88 -42.23 -0.42
N LEU A 202 5.00 -41.98 -1.11
CA LEU A 202 5.90 -43.06 -1.53
C LEU A 202 6.52 -43.83 -0.36
N ARG A 203 6.75 -43.19 0.80
CA ARG A 203 7.23 -43.90 2.00
C ARG A 203 6.14 -44.73 2.67
N GLU A 204 4.89 -44.25 2.69
CA GLU A 204 3.76 -44.99 3.26
C GLU A 204 3.38 -46.21 2.38
N GLU A 205 3.40 -46.08 1.05
CA GLU A 205 3.18 -47.19 0.13
C GLU A 205 4.29 -48.26 0.22
N LEU A 206 5.55 -47.86 0.37
CA LEU A 206 6.67 -48.79 0.55
C LEU A 206 6.65 -49.53 1.90
N ILE A 207 6.10 -48.93 2.95
CA ILE A 207 5.93 -49.59 4.27
C ILE A 207 4.77 -50.58 4.27
N THR A 208 3.81 -50.46 3.36
CA THR A 208 2.65 -51.37 3.28
C THR A 208 2.92 -52.61 2.41
N ILE A 209 3.99 -52.59 1.61
CA ILE A 209 4.38 -53.66 0.67
C ILE A 209 5.51 -54.58 1.22
N LEU A 210 6.11 -54.22 2.36
CA LEU A 210 7.10 -55.03 3.09
C LEU A 210 6.52 -55.60 4.38
#